data_AF-A0ABD6RLA9-F1
#
_entry.id   AF-A0ABD6RLA9-F1
#
_cell.length_a   1.000
_cell.length_b   1.000
_cell.length_c   1.000
_cell.angle_alpha   90.00
_cell.angle_beta   90.00
_cell.angle_gamma   90.00
#
_symmetry.space_group_name_H-M   'P 1'
#
loop_
_entity.id
_entity.type
_entity.pdbx_description
1 polymer ?
#
loop_
_entity_poly.entity_id
_entity_poly.type
_entity_poly.pdbx_seq_one_letter_code
_entity_poly.pdbx_strand_id
1 'polypeptide(L)'
;ADAKAKADTAKQAIDTATTNSEVDQAKNDGTTEVNSVNPTAQSKPAAKQAIEEALKAKEAAIDSRTDLTDEEKAAAKADAQAKADEAKKNIDAATTNAEVDQAKSTGTTEVNAVNPQAVAKPAAKQAIDDALKTKEAAIDSRTDLTDEEKAAAKADA
;
A
#
# COMPACT_ATOMS: atom_id res chain seq x y z
N ALA A 1 -10.23 -15.98 -16.07
CA ALA A 1 -11.42 -16.34 -16.88
C ALA A 1 -11.14 -17.55 -17.78
N ASP A 2 -10.00 -17.62 -18.48
CA ASP A 2 -9.73 -18.68 -19.47
C ASP A 2 -9.69 -20.12 -18.94
N ALA A 3 -9.02 -20.40 -17.81
CA ALA A 3 -8.88 -21.79 -17.33
C ALA A 3 -10.23 -22.43 -16.95
N LYS A 4 -11.13 -21.65 -16.33
CA LYS A 4 -12.47 -22.14 -15.97
C LYS A 4 -13.32 -22.41 -17.22
N ALA A 5 -13.31 -21.50 -18.19
CA ALA A 5 -14.05 -21.68 -19.43
C ALA A 5 -13.55 -22.94 -20.18
N LYS A 6 -12.23 -23.12 -20.30
CA LYS A 6 -11.63 -24.32 -20.91
C LYS A 6 -11.97 -25.61 -20.15
N ALA A 7 -11.96 -25.58 -18.82
CA ALA A 7 -12.37 -26.71 -18.01
C ALA A 7 -13.86 -27.05 -18.19
N ASP A 8 -14.72 -26.04 -18.33
CA ASP A 8 -16.15 -26.24 -18.55
C ASP A 8 -16.43 -26.78 -19.97
N THR A 9 -15.71 -26.29 -20.98
CA THR A 9 -15.74 -26.84 -22.36
C THR A 9 -15.29 -28.29 -22.38
N ALA A 10 -14.20 -28.64 -21.68
CA ALA A 10 -13.72 -30.02 -21.59
C ALA A 10 -14.75 -30.96 -20.95
N LYS A 11 -15.46 -30.50 -19.91
CA LYS A 11 -16.54 -31.28 -19.28
C LYS A 11 -17.71 -31.49 -20.22
N GLN A 12 -18.13 -30.45 -20.96
CA GLN A 12 -19.16 -30.61 -21.99
C GLN A 12 -18.75 -31.62 -23.07
N ALA A 13 -17.49 -31.58 -23.51
CA ALA A 13 -16.98 -32.56 -24.48
C ALA A 13 -17.07 -34.01 -23.94
N ILE A 14 -16.73 -34.22 -22.66
CA ILE A 14 -16.89 -35.52 -21.98
C ILE A 14 -18.36 -35.93 -21.91
N ASP A 15 -19.27 -35.01 -21.55
CA ASP A 15 -20.71 -35.30 -21.44
C ASP A 15 -21.32 -35.72 -22.79
N THR A 16 -20.78 -35.21 -23.89
CA THR A 16 -21.22 -35.57 -25.25
C THR A 16 -20.55 -36.82 -25.84
N ALA A 17 -19.48 -37.32 -25.21
CA ALA A 17 -18.72 -38.45 -25.72
C ALA A 17 -19.55 -39.75 -25.67
N THR A 18 -19.52 -40.52 -26.76
CA THR A 18 -20.31 -41.76 -26.90
C THR A 18 -19.48 -43.02 -26.71
N THR A 19 -18.15 -42.89 -26.69
CA THR A 19 -17.20 -44.00 -26.52
C THR A 19 -16.14 -43.68 -25.48
N ASN A 20 -15.54 -44.72 -24.88
CA ASN A 20 -14.44 -44.55 -23.93
C ASN A 20 -13.25 -43.81 -24.53
N SER A 21 -12.95 -44.05 -25.82
CA SER A 21 -11.85 -43.36 -26.51
C SER A 21 -12.08 -41.85 -26.62
N GLU A 22 -13.33 -41.42 -26.84
CA GLU A 22 -13.70 -40.00 -26.91
C GLU A 22 -13.62 -39.35 -25.52
N VAL A 23 -14.04 -40.06 -24.47
CA VAL A 23 -13.89 -39.59 -23.07
C VAL A 23 -12.41 -39.37 -22.72
N ASP A 24 -11.54 -40.33 -23.04
CA ASP A 24 -10.10 -40.23 -22.76
C ASP A 24 -9.46 -39.08 -23.54
N GLN A 25 -9.86 -38.88 -24.80
CA GLN A 25 -9.38 -37.77 -25.62
C GLN A 25 -9.81 -36.41 -25.05
N ALA A 26 -11.11 -36.24 -24.76
CA ALA A 26 -11.64 -34.99 -24.21
C ALA A 26 -11.03 -34.65 -22.84
N LYS A 27 -10.75 -35.66 -22.02
CA LYS A 27 -10.02 -35.50 -20.76
C LYS A 27 -8.58 -35.02 -21.00
N ASN A 28 -7.84 -35.64 -21.90
CA ASN A 28 -6.45 -35.27 -22.19
C ASN A 28 -6.34 -33.87 -22.79
N ASP A 29 -7.21 -33.54 -23.75
CA ASP A 29 -7.27 -32.23 -24.39
C ASP A 29 -7.68 -31.17 -23.38
N GLY A 30 -8.72 -31.43 -22.59
CA GLY A 30 -9.15 -30.52 -21.52
C GLY A 30 -8.06 -30.24 -20.49
N THR A 31 -7.32 -31.28 -20.08
CA THR A 31 -6.21 -31.14 -19.14
C THR A 31 -5.08 -30.31 -19.76
N THR A 32 -4.76 -30.54 -21.03
CA THR A 32 -3.72 -29.80 -21.76
C THR A 32 -4.11 -28.34 -21.96
N GLU A 33 -5.35 -28.09 -22.39
CA GLU A 33 -5.97 -26.78 -22.60
C GLU A 33 -5.93 -25.93 -21.33
N VAL A 34 -6.33 -26.52 -20.20
CA VAL A 34 -6.34 -25.88 -18.88
C VAL A 34 -4.91 -25.60 -18.41
N ASN A 35 -4.00 -26.57 -18.54
CA ASN A 35 -2.60 -26.41 -18.16
C ASN A 35 -1.84 -25.39 -19.03
N SER A 36 -2.33 -25.14 -20.25
CA SER A 36 -1.73 -24.17 -21.18
C SER A 36 -2.20 -22.73 -20.94
N VAL A 37 -3.10 -22.50 -19.96
CA VAL A 37 -3.51 -21.15 -19.60
C VAL A 37 -2.37 -20.47 -18.84
N ASN A 38 -1.69 -19.57 -19.54
CA ASN A 38 -0.68 -18.66 -19.01
C ASN A 38 -1.24 -17.23 -19.04
N PRO A 39 -0.68 -16.25 -18.30
CA PRO A 39 -1.09 -14.87 -18.45
C PRO A 39 -0.85 -14.40 -19.87
N THR A 40 -1.71 -13.51 -20.39
CA THR A 40 -1.43 -12.91 -21.69
C THR A 40 -0.14 -12.08 -21.59
N ALA A 41 0.61 -11.97 -22.69
CA ALA A 41 1.86 -11.21 -22.73
C ALA A 41 1.72 -9.75 -22.27
N GLN A 42 0.50 -9.19 -22.33
CA GLN A 42 0.20 -7.82 -21.92
C GLN A 42 -0.28 -7.70 -20.46
N SER A 43 -0.84 -8.76 -19.86
CA SER A 43 -1.42 -8.69 -18.51
C SER A 43 -0.38 -8.32 -17.45
N LYS A 44 0.81 -8.96 -17.44
CA LYS A 44 1.85 -8.70 -16.44
C LYS A 44 2.46 -7.29 -16.56
N PRO A 45 2.89 -6.81 -17.75
CA PRO A 45 3.39 -5.44 -17.89
C PRO A 45 2.37 -4.38 -17.45
N ALA A 46 1.09 -4.53 -17.85
CA ALA A 46 0.04 -3.59 -17.46
C ALA A 46 -0.19 -3.57 -15.94
N ALA A 47 -0.19 -4.74 -15.30
CA ALA A 47 -0.30 -4.84 -13.84
C ALA A 47 0.89 -4.17 -13.13
N LYS A 48 2.12 -4.38 -13.60
CA LYS A 48 3.32 -3.73 -13.05
C LYS A 48 3.30 -2.22 -13.22
N GLN A 49 2.80 -1.72 -14.36
CA GLN A 49 2.62 -0.30 -14.58
C GLN A 49 1.62 0.32 -13.58
N ALA A 50 0.49 -0.35 -13.32
CA ALA A 50 -0.48 0.11 -12.34
C ALA A 50 0.12 0.20 -10.92
N ILE A 51 1.00 -0.74 -10.54
CA ILE A 51 1.74 -0.68 -9.27
C ILE A 51 2.69 0.52 -9.23
N GLU A 52 3.41 0.78 -10.32
CA GLU A 52 4.32 1.93 -10.44
C GLU A 52 3.59 3.27 -10.34
N GLU A 53 2.42 3.40 -10.98
CA GLU A 53 1.59 4.59 -10.92
C GLU A 53 1.03 4.82 -9.50
N ALA A 54 0.58 3.76 -8.83
CA ALA A 54 0.15 3.83 -7.44
C ALA A 54 1.29 4.26 -6.51
N LEU A 55 2.50 3.72 -6.70
CA LEU A 55 3.69 4.10 -5.94
C LEU A 55 4.00 5.58 -6.12
N LYS A 56 4.10 6.08 -7.36
CA LYS A 56 4.38 7.50 -7.64
C LYS A 56 3.34 8.43 -7.01
N ALA A 57 2.06 8.09 -7.14
CA ALA A 57 0.99 8.86 -6.51
C ALA A 57 1.15 8.88 -4.98
N LYS A 58 1.55 7.75 -4.40
CA LYS A 58 1.75 7.63 -2.96
C LYS A 58 2.95 8.43 -2.46
N GLU A 59 4.08 8.37 -3.15
CA GLU A 59 5.27 9.15 -2.82
C GLU A 59 4.99 10.65 -2.90
N ALA A 60 4.26 11.10 -3.92
CA ALA A 60 3.84 12.49 -4.06
C ALA A 60 2.93 12.94 -2.90
N ALA A 61 1.99 12.08 -2.48
CA ALA A 61 1.15 12.34 -1.31
C ALA A 61 2.00 12.46 -0.03
N ILE A 62 2.99 11.58 0.17
CA ILE A 62 3.93 11.65 1.30
C ILE A 62 4.77 12.94 1.24
N ASP A 63 5.25 13.34 0.07
CA ASP A 63 6.04 14.57 -0.11
C ASP A 63 5.28 15.82 0.27
N SER A 64 3.98 15.88 -0.09
CA SER A 64 3.12 17.01 0.22
C SER A 64 2.81 17.18 1.71
N ARG A 65 3.08 16.17 2.55
CA ARG A 65 2.85 16.26 3.99
C ARG A 65 3.86 17.18 4.66
N THR A 66 3.39 18.32 5.16
CA THR A 66 4.21 19.35 5.82
C THR A 66 4.38 19.12 7.31
N ASP A 67 3.62 18.20 7.89
CA ASP A 67 3.68 17.79 9.29
C ASP A 67 4.80 16.77 9.55
N LEU A 68 5.26 16.05 8.53
CA LEU A 68 6.38 15.10 8.60
C LEU A 68 7.75 15.79 8.51
N THR A 69 8.79 15.13 9.01
CA THR A 69 10.19 15.43 8.69
C THR A 69 10.65 14.68 7.45
N ASP A 70 11.84 15.01 6.94
CA ASP A 70 12.41 14.34 5.77
C ASP A 70 12.75 12.88 6.07
N GLU A 71 13.19 12.56 7.29
CA GLU A 71 13.46 11.18 7.73
C GLU A 71 12.17 10.35 7.80
N GLU A 72 11.08 10.90 8.36
CA GLU A 72 9.77 10.24 8.41
C GLU A 72 9.22 10.00 7.00
N LYS A 73 9.40 10.96 6.09
CA LYS A 73 9.05 10.81 4.66
C LYS A 73 9.88 9.72 3.99
N ALA A 74 11.19 9.74 4.17
CA ALA A 74 12.09 8.77 3.55
C ALA A 74 11.76 7.34 3.99
N ALA A 75 11.51 7.13 5.28
CA ALA A 75 11.08 5.84 5.81
C ALA A 75 9.73 5.38 5.19
N ALA A 76 8.76 6.30 5.07
CA ALA A 76 7.47 5.98 4.48
C ALA A 76 7.56 5.63 2.99
N LYS A 77 8.39 6.35 2.21
CA LYS A 77 8.62 6.03 0.80
C LYS A 77 9.33 4.69 0.62
N ALA A 78 10.32 4.40 1.45
CA ALA A 78 11.00 3.11 1.43
C ALA A 78 10.02 1.95 1.72
N ASP A 79 9.09 2.14 2.67
CA ASP A 79 8.03 1.16 2.95
C ASP A 79 7.07 0.98 1.76
N ALA A 80 6.65 2.07 1.11
CA ALA A 80 5.82 2.02 -0.10
C ALA A 80 6.53 1.32 -1.27
N GLN A 81 7.82 1.62 -1.48
CA GLN A 81 8.65 0.98 -2.49
C GLN A 81 8.77 -0.53 -2.25
N ALA A 82 9.04 -0.94 -1.00
CA ALA A 82 9.15 -2.36 -0.65
C ALA A 82 7.85 -3.14 -0.95
N LYS A 83 6.69 -2.55 -0.65
CA LYS A 83 5.38 -3.13 -0.99
C LYS A 83 5.15 -3.20 -2.50
N ALA A 84 5.54 -2.16 -3.25
CA ALA A 84 5.45 -2.17 -4.70
C ALA A 84 6.34 -3.25 -5.33
N ASP A 85 7.54 -3.44 -4.81
CA ASP A 85 8.47 -4.47 -5.28
C ASP A 85 7.95 -5.88 -5.00
N GLU A 86 7.37 -6.10 -3.82
CA GLU A 86 6.74 -7.38 -3.47
C GLU A 86 5.53 -7.68 -4.37
N ALA A 87 4.69 -6.69 -4.64
CA ALA A 87 3.59 -6.83 -5.60
C ALA A 87 4.09 -7.19 -7.01
N LYS A 88 5.18 -6.57 -7.48
CA LYS A 88 5.78 -6.88 -8.78
C LYS A 88 6.32 -8.31 -8.84
N LYS A 89 6.92 -8.82 -7.76
CA LYS A 89 7.33 -10.23 -7.65
C LYS A 89 6.13 -11.19 -7.69
N ASN A 90 5.05 -10.86 -7.00
CA ASN A 90 3.81 -11.65 -7.03
C ASN A 90 3.19 -11.69 -8.44
N ILE A 91 3.22 -10.57 -9.18
CA ILE A 91 2.82 -10.52 -10.59
C ILE A 91 3.72 -11.40 -11.47
N ASP A 92 5.03 -11.43 -11.20
CA ASP A 92 5.96 -12.30 -11.93
C ASP A 92 5.72 -13.78 -11.65
N ALA A 93 5.41 -14.13 -10.40
CA ALA A 93 5.10 -15.50 -9.98
C ALA A 93 3.73 -16.00 -10.46
N ALA A 94 2.79 -15.09 -10.77
CA ALA A 94 1.45 -15.46 -11.23
C ALA A 94 1.46 -16.30 -12.51
N THR A 95 0.69 -17.39 -12.51
CA THR A 95 0.56 -18.37 -13.59
C THR A 95 -0.74 -18.20 -14.38
N THR A 96 -1.68 -17.41 -13.87
CA THR A 96 -2.94 -17.11 -14.55
C THR A 96 -3.26 -15.61 -14.56
N ASN A 97 -4.11 -15.16 -15.48
CA ASN A 97 -4.58 -13.77 -15.49
C ASN A 97 -5.31 -13.39 -14.18
N ALA A 98 -6.03 -14.33 -13.57
CA ALA A 98 -6.73 -14.07 -12.31
C ALA A 98 -5.74 -13.80 -11.16
N GLU A 99 -4.64 -14.55 -11.11
CA GLU A 99 -3.56 -14.31 -10.16
C GLU A 99 -2.84 -12.99 -10.42
N VAL A 100 -2.62 -12.61 -11.68
CA VAL A 100 -2.06 -11.29 -12.04
C VAL A 100 -2.97 -10.16 -11.55
N ASP A 101 -4.28 -10.27 -11.77
CA ASP A 101 -5.25 -9.27 -11.32
C ASP A 101 -5.35 -9.20 -9.80
N GLN A 102 -5.30 -10.34 -9.12
CA GLN A 102 -5.27 -10.39 -7.65
C GLN A 102 -4.00 -9.75 -7.10
N ALA A 103 -2.83 -10.11 -7.64
CA ALA A 103 -1.54 -9.55 -7.22
C ALA A 103 -1.49 -8.02 -7.46
N LYS A 104 -2.01 -7.56 -8.60
CA LYS A 104 -2.20 -6.13 -8.89
C LYS A 104 -3.08 -5.45 -7.83
N SER A 105 -4.27 -6.00 -7.56
CA SER A 105 -5.24 -5.42 -6.63
C SER A 105 -4.73 -5.38 -5.19
N THR A 106 -4.11 -6.47 -4.72
CA THR A 106 -3.49 -6.53 -3.40
C THR A 106 -2.35 -5.52 -3.31
N GLY A 107 -1.45 -5.53 -4.29
CA GLY A 107 -0.29 -4.65 -4.32
C GLY A 107 -0.64 -3.16 -4.32
N THR A 108 -1.61 -2.74 -5.15
CA THR A 108 -2.06 -1.33 -5.15
C THR A 108 -2.69 -0.95 -3.81
N THR A 109 -3.45 -1.85 -3.20
CA THR A 109 -4.05 -1.63 -1.87
C THR A 109 -2.97 -1.43 -0.80
N GLU A 110 -1.97 -2.31 -0.77
CA GLU A 110 -0.89 -2.27 0.21
C GLU A 110 -0.04 -0.99 0.07
N VAL A 111 0.35 -0.64 -1.16
CA VAL A 111 1.07 0.62 -1.44
C VAL A 111 0.27 1.83 -0.97
N ASN A 112 -1.02 1.88 -1.31
CA ASN A 112 -1.89 3.00 -0.93
C ASN A 112 -2.13 3.09 0.59
N ALA A 113 -2.04 1.98 1.31
CA ALA A 113 -2.27 1.92 2.75
C ALA A 113 -1.13 2.54 3.59
N VAL A 114 0.06 2.79 3.00
CA VAL A 114 1.19 3.39 3.73
C VAL A 114 0.81 4.76 4.30
N ASN A 115 0.76 4.93 5.62
CA ASN A 115 0.36 6.21 6.20
C ASN A 115 1.27 6.59 7.37
N PRO A 116 2.35 7.35 7.14
CA PRO A 116 3.26 7.74 8.21
C PRO A 116 2.57 8.62 9.26
N GLN A 117 3.00 8.46 10.50
CA GLN A 117 2.61 9.32 11.61
C GLN A 117 3.68 10.40 11.79
N ALA A 118 3.25 11.65 12.00
CA ALA A 118 4.16 12.73 12.38
C ALA A 118 4.47 12.63 13.87
N VAL A 119 5.75 12.53 14.23
CA VAL A 119 6.19 12.38 15.62
C VAL A 119 7.08 13.55 16.03
N ALA A 120 8.07 13.89 15.21
CA ALA A 120 9.09 14.86 15.61
C ALA A 120 8.55 16.29 15.81
N LYS A 121 7.77 16.82 14.85
CA LYS A 121 7.22 18.19 14.96
C LYS A 121 6.18 18.33 16.08
N PRO A 122 5.21 17.40 16.27
CA PRO A 122 4.31 17.45 17.41
C PRO A 122 5.05 17.39 18.76
N ALA A 123 6.05 16.51 18.90
CA ALA A 123 6.83 16.40 20.12
C ALA A 123 7.61 17.69 20.43
N ALA A 124 8.22 18.32 19.41
CA ALA A 124 8.92 19.58 19.58
C ALA A 124 8.00 20.73 20.01
N LYS A 125 6.78 20.81 19.44
CA LYS A 125 5.77 21.80 19.86
C LYS A 125 5.34 21.59 21.31
N GLN A 126 5.06 20.34 21.68
CA GLN A 126 4.70 20.01 23.06
C GLN A 126 5.81 20.42 24.04
N ALA A 127 7.08 20.19 23.70
CA ALA A 127 8.20 20.59 24.54
C ALA A 127 8.30 22.11 24.72
N ILE A 128 7.95 22.90 23.71
CA ILE A 128 7.88 24.37 23.80
C ILE A 128 6.73 24.80 24.71
N ASP A 129 5.54 24.21 24.52
CA ASP A 129 4.37 24.50 25.35
C ASP A 129 4.63 24.17 26.84
N ASP A 130 5.29 23.05 27.10
CA ASP A 130 5.67 22.63 28.46
C ASP A 130 6.72 23.59 29.07
N ALA A 131 7.68 24.07 28.28
CA ALA A 131 8.67 25.04 28.70
C ALA A 131 8.03 26.41 29.02
N LEU A 132 7.09 26.87 28.19
CA LEU A 132 6.32 28.08 28.41
C LEU A 132 5.53 27.98 29.72
N LYS A 133 4.77 26.90 29.91
CA LYS A 133 4.01 26.66 31.14
C LYS A 133 4.89 26.65 32.39
N THR A 134 6.09 26.07 32.28
CA THR A 134 7.07 26.07 33.38
C THR A 134 7.54 27.49 33.70
N LYS A 135 7.80 28.31 32.66
CA LYS A 135 8.21 29.71 32.81
C LYS A 135 7.11 30.56 33.44
N GLU A 136 5.87 30.41 33.01
CA GLU A 136 4.71 31.10 33.58
C GLU A 136 4.53 30.77 35.07
N ALA A 137 4.63 29.48 35.44
CA ALA A 137 4.54 29.05 36.83
C ALA A 137 5.66 29.64 37.71
N ALA A 138 6.88 29.77 37.16
CA ALA A 138 7.99 30.41 37.84
C ALA A 138 7.75 31.92 38.05
N ILE A 139 7.16 32.61 37.07
CA ILE A 139 6.76 34.03 37.18
C ILE A 139 5.67 34.19 38.24
N ASP A 140 4.64 33.33 38.23
CA ASP A 140 3.55 33.37 39.21
C ASP A 140 4.03 33.22 40.65
N SER A 141 5.09 32.42 40.83
CA SER A 141 5.72 32.16 42.13
C SER A 141 6.60 33.31 42.65
N ARG A 142 6.91 34.33 41.83
CA ARG A 142 7.72 35.48 42.26
C ARG A 142 6.93 36.37 43.22
N THR A 143 7.44 36.56 44.43
CA THR A 143 6.81 37.40 45.46
C THR A 143 7.23 38.86 45.39
N ASP A 144 8.22 39.18 44.56
CA ASP A 144 8.75 40.53 44.37
C ASP A 144 8.10 41.30 43.21
N LEU A 145 7.22 40.66 42.44
CA LEU A 145 6.46 41.28 41.35
C LEU A 145 5.00 41.54 41.75
N THR A 146 4.42 42.63 41.27
CA THR A 146 2.96 42.85 41.33
C THR A 146 2.23 41.95 40.34
N ASP A 147 0.90 41.84 40.47
CA ASP A 147 0.09 41.05 39.55
C ASP A 147 0.14 41.62 38.12
N GLU A 148 0.20 42.96 37.96
CA GLU A 148 0.38 43.62 36.67
C GLU A 148 1.75 43.28 36.04
N GLU A 149 2.82 43.29 36.84
CA GLU A 149 4.16 42.94 36.37
C GLU A 149 4.27 41.46 35.97
N LYS A 150 3.59 40.55 36.70
CA LYS A 150 3.50 39.14 36.34
C LYS A 150 2.71 38.93 35.05
N ALA A 151 1.58 39.63 34.88
CA ALA A 151 0.78 39.54 33.67
C ALA A 151 1.57 40.02 32.45
N ALA A 152 2.29 41.14 32.57
CA ALA A 152 3.17 41.65 31.52
C ALA A 152 4.29 40.64 31.20
N ALA A 153 4.97 40.11 32.22
CA ALA A 153 6.06 39.15 32.03
C ALA A 153 5.62 37.82 31.38
N LYS A 154 4.38 37.38 31.59
CA LYS A 154 3.80 36.19 30.92
C LYS A 154 3.38 36.45 29.48
N ALA A 155 2.91 37.67 29.17
CA ALA A 155 2.58 38.05 27.80
C ALA A 155 3.81 38.13 26.88
N ASP A 156 4.99 38.41 27.46
CA ASP A 156 6.27 38.46 26.76
C ASP A 156 7.01 37.10 26.69
N ALA A 157 6.46 36.03 27.31
CA ALA A 157 7.08 34.69 27.41
C ALA A 157 6.63 33.76 26.27
#